data_AF-A0AB39WV88-F1
#
_entry.id   AF-A0AB39WV88-F1
#
_cell.length_a   1.000
_cell.length_b   1.000
_cell.length_c   1.000
_cell.angle_alpha   90.00
_cell.angle_beta   90.00
_cell.angle_gamma   90.00
#
_symmetry.space_group_name_H-M   'P 1'
#
loop_
_entity.id
_entity.type
_entity.pdbx_description
1 polymer ?
#
loop_
_entity_poly.entity_id
_entity_poly.type
_entity_poly.pdbx_seq_one_letter_code
_entity_poly.pdbx_strand_id
1 'polypeptide(L)'
;MMIEVQEGQALSADDAWINHAQILAVKLFKQACSVRVVVNTTQLDFQDGKQIVFVDHCSATILARACLETFIVFHWIFQSKDPALRRFRHGVWRLGGLMDRLKLHPSTEQARATLQTTRLQAAEQIAEIEASPYLGDYKPEQAKRLLKGEWRVGWSWTDEAVRAGFNKKYFQNVYSHFCGYAHSSYISSMQMGEAQSMEDQRMLALVALQTSVHVMARTVAFYAELFPRGRAVLESAPAEAQNAAYLWGFTSEDMEHLFDE
;
A
#
# COMPACT_ATOMS: atom_id res chain seq x y z
N MET A 1 6.07 -6.65 -18.16
CA MET A 1 5.87 -5.40 -17.37
C MET A 1 6.66 -5.50 -16.06
N MET A 2 7.11 -4.41 -15.42
CA MET A 2 7.97 -4.49 -14.20
C MET A 2 7.36 -5.36 -13.09
N ILE A 3 6.06 -5.25 -12.87
CA ILE A 3 5.31 -5.99 -11.84
C ILE A 3 4.99 -7.45 -12.21
N GLU A 4 5.32 -7.88 -13.43
CA GLU A 4 5.12 -9.26 -13.92
C GLU A 4 6.43 -10.03 -14.02
N VAL A 5 7.56 -9.39 -13.69
CA VAL A 5 8.89 -9.96 -13.92
C VAL A 5 9.11 -11.26 -13.15
N GLN A 6 8.44 -11.41 -12.01
CA GLN A 6 8.48 -12.61 -11.18
C GLN A 6 7.35 -13.62 -11.49
N GLU A 7 6.43 -13.28 -12.40
CA GLU A 7 5.31 -14.15 -12.74
C GLU A 7 5.78 -15.45 -13.43
N GLY A 8 5.23 -16.59 -12.99
CA GLY A 8 5.52 -17.90 -13.57
C GLY A 8 6.91 -18.47 -13.29
N GLN A 9 7.73 -17.81 -12.46
CA GLN A 9 9.03 -18.37 -12.06
C GLN A 9 8.85 -19.45 -10.99
N ALA A 10 9.51 -20.60 -11.19
CA ALA A 10 9.62 -21.62 -10.18
C ALA A 10 10.56 -21.12 -9.06
N LEU A 11 9.98 -20.57 -8.00
CA LEU A 11 10.68 -20.41 -6.74
C LEU A 11 10.75 -21.76 -6.03
N SER A 12 11.80 -21.96 -5.22
CA SER A 12 11.80 -23.05 -4.26
C SER A 12 10.55 -22.94 -3.37
N ALA A 13 10.04 -24.06 -2.86
CA ALA A 13 8.89 -24.03 -1.95
C ALA A 13 9.15 -23.12 -0.73
N ASP A 14 10.41 -23.01 -0.30
CA ASP A 14 10.85 -22.18 0.82
C ASP A 14 10.90 -20.68 0.51
N ASP A 15 10.97 -20.28 -0.76
CA ASP A 15 11.04 -18.87 -1.18
C ASP A 15 9.72 -18.36 -1.78
N ALA A 16 8.71 -19.21 -1.92
CA ALA A 16 7.41 -18.85 -2.51
C ALA A 16 6.74 -17.65 -1.83
N TRP A 17 7.03 -17.39 -0.55
CA TRP A 17 6.53 -16.22 0.19
C TRP A 17 7.01 -14.88 -0.38
N ILE A 18 8.17 -14.85 -1.05
CA ILE A 18 8.74 -13.65 -1.69
C ILE A 18 7.82 -13.16 -2.82
N ASN A 19 7.05 -14.04 -3.46
CA ASN A 19 6.07 -13.64 -4.48
C ASN A 19 4.97 -12.72 -3.93
N HIS A 20 4.75 -12.65 -2.61
CA HIS A 20 3.84 -11.66 -2.04
C HIS A 20 4.32 -10.22 -2.25
N ALA A 21 5.62 -9.98 -2.46
CA ALA A 21 6.13 -8.69 -2.91
C ALA A 21 5.53 -8.29 -4.27
N GLN A 22 5.48 -9.23 -5.21
CA GLN A 22 4.85 -9.02 -6.52
C GLN A 22 3.35 -8.75 -6.36
N ILE A 23 2.65 -9.53 -5.52
CA ILE A 23 1.21 -9.31 -5.27
C ILE A 23 0.95 -7.91 -4.72
N LEU A 24 1.77 -7.42 -3.77
CA LEU A 24 1.65 -6.07 -3.23
C LEU A 24 1.94 -5.00 -4.30
N ALA A 25 2.97 -5.20 -5.14
CA ALA A 25 3.28 -4.30 -6.24
C ALA A 25 2.15 -4.24 -7.28
N VAL A 26 1.56 -5.38 -7.65
CA VAL A 26 0.40 -5.46 -8.55
C VAL A 26 -0.83 -4.81 -7.94
N LYS A 27 -1.09 -5.04 -6.65
CA LYS A 27 -2.18 -4.37 -5.92
C LYS A 27 -2.03 -2.86 -5.99
N LEU A 28 -0.84 -2.34 -5.68
CA LEU A 28 -0.54 -0.92 -5.73
C LEU A 28 -0.72 -0.34 -7.14
N PHE A 29 -0.17 -1.02 -8.15
CA PHE A 29 -0.34 -0.61 -9.54
C PHE A 29 -1.81 -0.52 -9.94
N LYS A 30 -2.61 -1.53 -9.61
CA LYS A 30 -4.06 -1.53 -9.90
C LYS A 30 -4.76 -0.37 -9.19
N GLN A 31 -4.43 -0.10 -7.93
CA GLN A 31 -5.00 1.03 -7.19
C GLN A 31 -4.60 2.38 -7.82
N ALA A 32 -3.35 2.56 -8.23
CA ALA A 32 -2.89 3.76 -8.91
C ALA A 32 -3.57 3.96 -10.28
N CYS A 33 -3.77 2.89 -11.05
CA CYS A 33 -4.57 2.93 -12.27
C CYS A 33 -6.03 3.32 -11.98
N SER A 34 -6.63 2.80 -10.90
CA SER A 34 -7.97 3.21 -10.49
C SER A 34 -8.02 4.71 -10.16
N VAL A 35 -7.02 5.26 -9.46
CA VAL A 35 -6.90 6.73 -9.26
C VAL A 35 -6.92 7.45 -10.60
N ARG A 36 -6.07 7.06 -11.55
CA ARG A 36 -6.01 7.67 -12.89
C ARG A 36 -7.34 7.64 -13.65
N VAL A 37 -8.17 6.64 -13.42
CA VAL A 37 -9.51 6.54 -14.00
C VAL A 37 -10.48 7.51 -13.32
N VAL A 38 -10.56 7.50 -11.99
CA VAL A 38 -11.57 8.27 -11.23
C VAL A 38 -11.30 9.77 -11.20
N VAL A 39 -10.08 10.22 -11.50
CA VAL A 39 -9.78 11.66 -11.66
C VAL A 39 -10.32 12.26 -12.96
N ASN A 40 -10.79 11.44 -13.90
CA ASN A 40 -11.50 11.96 -15.07
C ASN A 40 -12.93 12.37 -14.69
N THR A 41 -13.57 13.15 -15.56
CA THR A 41 -14.94 13.57 -15.37
C THR A 41 -15.90 12.39 -15.42
N THR A 42 -16.72 12.26 -14.38
CA THR A 42 -17.86 11.35 -14.29
C THR A 42 -19.11 12.08 -14.75
N GLN A 43 -19.88 11.46 -15.63
CA GLN A 43 -21.17 11.94 -16.10
C GLN A 43 -22.23 10.87 -15.84
N LEU A 44 -23.32 11.26 -15.19
CA LEU A 44 -24.49 10.43 -14.96
C LEU A 44 -25.68 11.08 -15.66
N ASP A 45 -26.23 10.38 -16.64
CA ASP A 45 -27.41 10.80 -17.40
C ASP A 45 -28.64 10.06 -16.87
N PHE A 46 -29.68 10.80 -16.52
CA PHE A 46 -30.93 10.28 -15.97
C PHE A 46 -32.03 10.23 -17.03
N GLN A 47 -33.01 9.35 -16.85
CA GLN A 47 -34.11 9.15 -17.80
C GLN A 47 -34.98 10.41 -17.99
N ASP A 48 -35.02 11.31 -17.00
CA ASP A 48 -35.72 12.58 -17.07
C ASP A 48 -34.93 13.68 -17.79
N GLY A 49 -33.78 13.34 -18.38
CA GLY A 49 -32.90 14.26 -19.10
C GLY A 49 -31.98 15.07 -18.19
N LYS A 50 -32.02 14.88 -16.87
CA LYS A 50 -31.05 15.49 -15.97
C LYS A 50 -29.67 14.86 -16.15
N GLN A 51 -28.65 15.70 -15.97
CA GLN A 51 -27.27 15.29 -16.02
C GLN A 51 -26.56 15.73 -14.73
N ILE A 52 -25.78 14.82 -14.15
CA ILE A 52 -24.85 15.14 -13.06
C ILE A 52 -23.43 14.93 -13.59
N VAL A 53 -22.61 15.98 -13.50
CA VAL A 53 -21.20 15.97 -13.93
C VAL A 53 -20.33 16.37 -12.75
N PHE A 54 -19.30 15.58 -12.46
CA PHE A 54 -18.36 15.85 -11.37
C PHE A 54 -17.01 15.17 -11.60
N VAL A 55 -15.98 15.56 -10.84
CA VAL A 55 -14.76 14.76 -10.65
C VAL A 55 -14.76 14.18 -9.25
N ASP A 56 -14.61 12.86 -9.15
CA ASP A 56 -14.65 12.12 -7.88
C ASP A 56 -13.31 12.19 -7.13
N HIS A 57 -12.99 13.41 -6.68
CA HIS A 57 -11.77 13.66 -5.91
C HIS A 57 -11.76 12.93 -4.57
N CYS A 58 -12.92 12.66 -3.96
CA CYS A 58 -13.02 11.88 -2.72
C CYS A 58 -12.54 10.44 -2.90
N SER A 59 -13.10 9.73 -3.89
CA SER A 59 -12.68 8.35 -4.17
C SER A 59 -11.22 8.29 -4.60
N ALA A 60 -10.77 9.26 -5.42
CA ALA A 60 -9.37 9.37 -5.80
C ALA A 60 -8.45 9.44 -4.58
N THR A 61 -8.78 10.30 -3.61
CA THR A 61 -8.01 10.49 -2.36
C THR A 61 -7.98 9.22 -1.50
N ILE A 62 -9.10 8.53 -1.34
CA ILE A 62 -9.17 7.27 -0.58
C ILE A 62 -8.33 6.18 -1.25
N LEU A 63 -8.37 6.08 -2.58
CA LEU A 63 -7.55 5.14 -3.35
C LEU A 63 -6.05 5.49 -3.27
N ALA A 64 -5.69 6.77 -3.31
CA ALA A 64 -4.31 7.21 -3.14
C ALA A 64 -3.76 6.87 -1.73
N ARG A 65 -4.59 7.00 -0.68
CA ARG A 65 -4.27 6.50 0.67
C ARG A 65 -3.96 5.01 0.66
N ALA A 66 -4.78 4.22 -0.02
CA ALA A 66 -4.60 2.79 -0.12
C ALA A 66 -3.32 2.41 -0.88
N CYS A 67 -2.92 3.19 -1.90
CA CYS A 67 -1.63 3.04 -2.57
C CYS A 67 -0.47 3.26 -1.59
N LEU A 68 -0.53 4.36 -0.84
CA LEU A 68 0.48 4.75 0.12
C LEU A 68 0.66 3.69 1.23
N GLU A 69 -0.45 3.24 1.84
CA GLU A 69 -0.40 2.17 2.84
C GLU A 69 0.14 0.85 2.24
N THR A 70 -0.26 0.50 1.01
CA THR A 70 0.25 -0.72 0.35
C THR A 70 1.76 -0.66 0.14
N PHE A 71 2.31 0.50 -0.25
CA PHE A 71 3.77 0.68 -0.38
C PHE A 71 4.46 0.56 0.98
N ILE A 72 3.93 1.20 2.03
CA ILE A 72 4.57 1.14 3.35
C ILE A 72 4.59 -0.29 3.90
N VAL A 73 3.51 -1.06 3.70
CA VAL A 73 3.51 -2.49 4.04
C VAL A 73 4.54 -3.26 3.23
N PHE A 74 4.59 -3.01 1.91
CA PHE A 74 5.54 -3.65 1.02
C PHE A 74 6.99 -3.37 1.48
N HIS A 75 7.32 -2.12 1.76
CA HIS A 75 8.64 -1.73 2.27
C HIS A 75 8.94 -2.37 3.62
N TRP A 76 8.01 -2.28 4.59
CA TRP A 76 8.19 -2.85 5.93
C TRP A 76 8.57 -4.33 5.90
N ILE A 77 7.84 -5.12 5.10
CA ILE A 77 8.08 -6.57 5.01
C ILE A 77 9.45 -6.86 4.40
N PHE A 78 9.82 -6.18 3.31
CA PHE A 78 10.89 -6.65 2.43
C PHE A 78 12.18 -5.83 2.44
N GLN A 79 12.26 -4.68 3.12
CA GLN A 79 13.43 -3.79 3.04
C GLN A 79 14.69 -4.34 3.74
N SER A 80 14.53 -5.27 4.69
CA SER A 80 15.67 -5.78 5.45
C SER A 80 16.60 -6.62 4.58
N LYS A 81 17.92 -6.40 4.71
CA LYS A 81 18.94 -7.28 4.12
C LYS A 81 18.93 -8.67 4.73
N ASP A 82 18.42 -8.80 5.95
CA ASP A 82 18.28 -10.06 6.67
C ASP A 82 17.02 -10.83 6.19
N PRO A 83 17.18 -11.96 5.48
CA PRO A 83 16.04 -12.74 4.99
C PRO A 83 15.17 -13.32 6.10
N ALA A 84 15.75 -13.67 7.25
CA ALA A 84 15.00 -14.27 8.34
C ALA A 84 14.08 -13.21 8.99
N LEU A 85 14.54 -11.97 9.12
CA LEU A 85 13.68 -10.85 9.57
C LEU A 85 12.54 -10.58 8.57
N ARG A 86 12.81 -10.64 7.26
CA ARG A 86 11.75 -10.49 6.23
C ARG A 86 10.70 -11.58 6.35
N ARG A 87 11.14 -12.84 6.50
CA ARG A 87 10.24 -13.99 6.70
C ARG A 87 9.40 -13.86 7.97
N PHE A 88 9.99 -13.38 9.07
CA PHE A 88 9.25 -13.09 10.30
C PHE A 88 8.18 -12.00 10.08
N ARG A 89 8.54 -10.85 9.50
CA ARG A 89 7.58 -9.75 9.24
C ARG A 89 6.46 -10.20 8.31
N HIS A 90 6.78 -10.96 7.26
CA HIS A 90 5.81 -11.57 6.37
C HIS A 90 4.87 -12.52 7.13
N GLY A 91 5.41 -13.41 7.97
CA GLY A 91 4.63 -14.36 8.75
C GLY A 91 3.64 -13.67 9.68
N VAL A 92 4.08 -12.61 10.38
CA VAL A 92 3.21 -11.79 11.23
C VAL A 92 2.11 -11.11 10.41
N TRP A 93 2.44 -10.51 9.26
CA TRP A 93 1.46 -9.89 8.36
C TRP A 93 0.45 -10.91 7.82
N ARG A 94 0.93 -12.09 7.41
CA ARG A 94 0.10 -13.20 6.94
C ARG A 94 -0.84 -13.68 8.05
N LEU A 95 -0.35 -13.83 9.29
CA LEU A 95 -1.18 -14.18 10.44
C LEU A 95 -2.31 -13.15 10.64
N GLY A 96 -2.02 -11.86 10.53
CA GLY A 96 -3.03 -10.81 10.58
C GLY A 96 -4.18 -11.03 9.60
N GLY A 97 -3.85 -11.30 8.33
CA GLY A 97 -4.85 -11.60 7.29
C GLY A 97 -5.64 -12.90 7.55
N LEU A 98 -4.99 -13.94 8.08
CA LEU A 98 -5.66 -15.19 8.47
C LEU A 98 -6.64 -14.92 9.63
N MET A 99 -6.21 -14.18 10.65
CA MET A 99 -7.04 -13.81 11.80
C MET A 99 -8.23 -12.95 11.39
N ASP A 100 -8.06 -12.01 10.45
CA ASP A 100 -9.17 -11.22 9.92
C ASP A 100 -10.18 -12.09 9.17
N ARG A 101 -9.72 -13.07 8.38
CA ARG A 101 -10.61 -14.04 7.74
C ARG A 101 -11.39 -14.87 8.76
N LEU A 102 -10.78 -15.27 9.86
CA LEU A 102 -11.43 -16.04 10.93
C LEU A 102 -12.52 -15.27 11.67
N LYS A 103 -12.52 -13.93 11.61
CA LYS A 103 -13.60 -13.08 12.17
C LYS A 103 -14.84 -13.02 11.28
N LEU A 104 -14.76 -13.46 10.03
CA LEU A 104 -15.88 -13.41 9.09
C LEU A 104 -16.91 -14.52 9.36
N HIS A 105 -18.19 -14.18 9.21
CA HIS A 105 -19.28 -15.14 9.36
C HIS A 105 -19.42 -16.03 8.09
N PRO A 106 -19.34 -17.37 8.20
CA PRO A 106 -19.42 -18.25 7.02
C PRO A 106 -20.88 -18.59 6.66
N SER A 107 -21.44 -17.91 5.66
CA SER A 107 -22.81 -18.14 5.17
C SER A 107 -22.97 -19.39 4.28
N THR A 108 -21.88 -19.95 3.75
CA THR A 108 -21.89 -21.11 2.84
C THR A 108 -21.06 -22.27 3.38
N GLU A 109 -21.29 -23.48 2.87
CA GLU A 109 -20.49 -24.67 3.22
C GLU A 109 -19.03 -24.51 2.77
N GLN A 110 -18.80 -23.99 1.57
CA GLN A 110 -17.47 -23.66 1.07
C GLN A 110 -16.75 -22.66 2.00
N ALA A 111 -17.46 -21.65 2.51
CA ALA A 111 -16.89 -20.70 3.47
C ALA A 111 -16.53 -21.39 4.79
N ARG A 112 -17.37 -22.31 5.29
CA ARG A 112 -17.07 -23.10 6.50
C ARG A 112 -15.82 -23.96 6.33
N ALA A 113 -15.70 -24.67 5.21
CA ALA A 113 -14.50 -25.46 4.87
C ALA A 113 -13.25 -24.57 4.79
N THR A 114 -13.37 -23.41 4.13
CA THR A 114 -12.28 -22.43 4.04
C THR A 114 -11.82 -21.95 5.41
N LEU A 115 -12.74 -21.69 6.34
CA LEU A 115 -12.39 -21.30 7.71
C LEU A 115 -11.70 -22.43 8.48
N GLN A 116 -12.08 -23.69 8.26
CA GLN A 116 -11.39 -24.83 8.88
C GLN A 116 -9.93 -24.90 8.42
N THR A 117 -9.66 -24.81 7.12
CA THR A 117 -8.29 -24.74 6.59
C THR A 117 -7.54 -23.51 7.10
N THR A 118 -8.21 -22.36 7.17
CA THR A 118 -7.62 -21.11 7.68
C THR A 118 -7.18 -21.25 9.14
N ARG A 119 -7.91 -21.99 9.98
CA ARG A 119 -7.51 -22.25 11.39
C ARG A 119 -6.22 -23.05 11.47
N LEU A 120 -6.05 -24.07 10.63
CA LEU A 120 -4.83 -24.87 10.57
C LEU A 120 -3.64 -24.00 10.13
N GLN A 121 -3.82 -23.22 9.07
CA GLN A 121 -2.81 -22.28 8.58
C GLN A 121 -2.42 -21.22 9.63
N ALA A 122 -3.38 -20.73 10.42
CA ALA A 122 -3.10 -19.77 11.50
C ALA A 122 -2.29 -20.41 12.64
N ALA A 123 -2.61 -21.65 13.01
CA ALA A 123 -1.86 -22.40 14.02
C ALA A 123 -0.41 -22.68 13.58
N GLU A 124 -0.22 -23.11 12.34
CA GLU A 124 1.11 -23.27 11.74
C GLU A 124 1.90 -21.95 11.75
N GLN A 125 1.25 -20.86 11.32
CA GLN A 125 1.90 -19.55 11.28
C GLN A 125 2.28 -19.03 12.68
N ILE A 126 1.45 -19.30 13.69
CA ILE A 126 1.77 -18.97 15.09
C ILE A 126 3.03 -19.73 15.53
N ALA A 127 3.10 -21.04 15.28
CA ALA A 127 4.27 -21.84 15.66
C ALA A 127 5.56 -21.34 14.97
N GLU A 128 5.50 -20.95 13.70
CA GLU A 128 6.63 -20.34 12.99
C GLU A 128 7.07 -19.01 13.61
N ILE A 129 6.12 -18.16 14.02
CA ILE A 129 6.40 -16.87 14.66
C ILE A 129 7.02 -17.09 16.05
N GLU A 130 6.50 -18.04 16.83
CA GLU A 130 7.00 -18.39 18.16
C GLU A 130 8.42 -18.96 18.13
N ALA A 131 8.76 -19.72 17.08
CA ALA A 131 10.10 -20.27 16.88
C ALA A 131 11.13 -19.23 16.40
N SER A 132 10.69 -18.05 15.97
CA SER A 132 11.56 -17.02 15.39
C SER A 132 12.33 -16.25 16.47
N PRO A 133 13.65 -16.02 16.31
CA PRO A 133 14.42 -15.22 17.26
C PRO A 133 13.96 -13.75 17.33
N TYR A 134 13.36 -13.22 16.25
CA TYR A 134 12.89 -11.81 16.21
C TYR A 134 11.65 -11.55 17.07
N LEU A 135 10.96 -12.59 17.55
CA LEU A 135 9.87 -12.37 18.51
C LEU A 135 10.40 -11.80 19.84
N GLY A 136 11.65 -12.13 20.20
CA GLY A 136 12.33 -11.64 21.40
C GLY A 136 12.61 -10.13 21.40
N ASP A 137 12.61 -9.49 20.23
CA ASP A 137 12.77 -8.03 20.11
C ASP A 137 11.53 -7.25 20.60
N TYR A 138 10.41 -7.95 20.81
CA TYR A 138 9.15 -7.39 21.27
C TYR A 138 8.96 -7.58 22.77
N LYS A 139 8.37 -6.59 23.43
CA LYS A 139 7.94 -6.75 24.83
C LYS A 139 6.91 -7.90 24.93
N PRO A 140 6.80 -8.60 26.08
CA PRO A 140 5.85 -9.71 26.23
C PRO A 140 4.41 -9.38 25.83
N GLU A 141 3.92 -8.18 26.18
CA GLU A 141 2.58 -7.73 25.78
C GLU A 141 2.47 -7.42 24.27
N GLN A 142 3.55 -6.99 23.64
CA GLN A 142 3.61 -6.79 22.19
C GLN A 142 3.61 -8.13 21.44
N ALA A 143 4.40 -9.09 21.91
CA ALA A 143 4.44 -10.45 21.36
C ALA A 143 3.05 -11.11 21.42
N LYS A 144 2.35 -11.03 22.55
CA LYS A 144 0.96 -11.53 22.67
C LYS A 144 0.01 -10.91 21.64
N ARG A 145 0.16 -9.61 21.34
CA ARG A 145 -0.66 -8.91 20.33
C ARG A 145 -0.32 -9.35 18.91
N LEU A 146 0.97 -9.53 18.59
CA LEU A 146 1.41 -10.09 17.31
C LEU A 146 0.78 -11.46 17.06
N LEU A 147 0.78 -12.35 18.06
CA LEU A 147 0.18 -13.68 17.98
C LEU A 147 -1.36 -13.68 17.87
N LYS A 148 -2.01 -12.55 18.19
CA LYS A 148 -3.44 -12.31 17.94
C LYS A 148 -3.72 -11.71 16.55
N GLY A 149 -2.69 -11.54 15.73
CA GLY A 149 -2.79 -10.97 14.38
C GLY A 149 -2.64 -9.45 14.31
N GLU A 150 -2.28 -8.77 15.40
CA GLU A 150 -1.98 -7.33 15.37
C GLU A 150 -0.57 -7.08 14.80
N TRP A 151 -0.44 -7.14 13.47
CA TRP A 151 0.86 -7.13 12.78
C TRP A 151 1.58 -5.77 12.74
N ARG A 152 0.90 -4.69 13.13
CA ARG A 152 1.45 -3.32 13.18
C ARG A 152 2.08 -2.95 14.53
N VAL A 153 2.26 -3.90 15.43
CA VAL A 153 2.85 -3.64 16.74
C VAL A 153 4.32 -3.23 16.59
N GLY A 154 4.73 -2.18 17.31
CA GLY A 154 6.12 -1.74 17.37
C GLY A 154 6.57 -0.83 16.23
N TRP A 155 5.68 -0.42 15.33
CA TRP A 155 5.98 0.56 14.28
C TRP A 155 4.73 1.35 13.87
N SER A 156 4.93 2.49 13.22
CA SER A 156 3.84 3.35 12.71
C SER A 156 3.99 3.59 11.21
N TRP A 157 2.89 4.00 10.56
CA TRP A 157 2.93 4.35 9.13
C TRP A 157 3.96 5.43 8.84
N THR A 158 4.01 6.46 9.69
CA THR A 158 4.95 7.58 9.56
C THR A 158 6.38 7.13 9.70
N ASP A 159 6.72 6.34 10.72
CA ASP A 159 8.11 5.93 10.95
C ASP A 159 8.63 5.07 9.80
N GLU A 160 7.78 4.18 9.27
CA GLU A 160 8.16 3.34 8.14
C GLU A 160 8.18 4.10 6.82
N ALA A 161 7.30 5.09 6.61
CA ALA A 161 7.39 5.98 5.46
C ALA A 161 8.70 6.79 5.47
N VAL A 162 9.09 7.34 6.62
CA VAL A 162 10.39 8.03 6.76
C VAL A 162 11.54 7.06 6.47
N ARG A 163 11.48 5.83 6.99
CA ARG A 163 12.47 4.78 6.66
C ARG A 163 12.49 4.45 5.16
N ALA A 164 11.34 4.49 4.50
CA ALA A 164 11.21 4.31 3.06
C ALA A 164 11.62 5.54 2.23
N GLY A 165 12.15 6.60 2.87
CA GLY A 165 12.72 7.77 2.22
C GLY A 165 11.74 8.92 1.96
N PHE A 166 10.53 8.89 2.52
CA PHE A 166 9.62 10.05 2.46
C PHE A 166 10.04 11.14 3.44
N ASN A 167 9.87 12.41 3.06
CA ASN A 167 9.94 13.52 4.00
C ASN A 167 8.84 13.38 5.07
N LYS A 168 9.19 13.54 6.35
CA LYS A 168 8.27 13.35 7.47
C LYS A 168 7.10 14.33 7.46
N LYS A 169 7.36 15.63 7.27
CA LYS A 169 6.32 16.68 7.26
C LYS A 169 5.38 16.48 6.07
N TYR A 170 5.92 16.25 4.88
CA TYR A 170 5.14 15.90 3.70
C TYR A 170 4.22 14.69 3.94
N PHE A 171 4.80 13.58 4.41
CA PHE A 171 4.05 12.36 4.64
C PHE A 171 2.92 12.56 5.66
N GLN A 172 3.20 13.22 6.78
CA GLN A 172 2.20 13.47 7.82
C GLN A 172 1.05 14.32 7.28
N ASN A 173 1.34 15.36 6.49
CA ASN A 173 0.33 16.22 5.90
C ASN A 173 -0.56 15.44 4.92
N VAL A 174 0.05 14.74 3.95
CA VAL A 174 -0.68 13.95 2.94
C VAL A 174 -1.49 12.82 3.60
N TYR A 175 -0.85 12.04 4.48
CA TYR A 175 -1.50 10.91 5.13
C TYR A 175 -2.66 11.36 6.03
N SER A 176 -2.48 12.42 6.83
CA SER A 176 -3.55 12.96 7.68
C SER A 176 -4.72 13.46 6.85
N HIS A 177 -4.44 14.23 5.79
CA HIS A 177 -5.44 14.72 4.86
C HIS A 177 -6.25 13.57 4.24
N PHE A 178 -5.57 12.55 3.70
CA PHE A 178 -6.25 11.42 3.06
C PHE A 178 -7.02 10.55 4.06
N CYS A 179 -6.50 10.39 5.28
CA CYS A 179 -7.20 9.73 6.38
C CYS A 179 -8.51 10.48 6.70
N GLY A 180 -8.47 11.81 6.63
CA GLY A 180 -9.64 12.65 6.84
C GLY A 180 -10.79 12.36 5.86
N TYR A 181 -10.47 12.09 4.59
CA TYR A 181 -11.45 11.66 3.58
C TYR A 181 -11.99 10.25 3.87
N ALA A 182 -11.13 9.31 4.23
CA ALA A 182 -11.54 7.93 4.49
C ALA A 182 -12.49 7.80 5.70
N HIS A 183 -12.39 8.70 6.69
CA HIS A 183 -13.21 8.69 7.89
C HIS A 183 -14.32 9.75 7.90
N SER A 184 -14.57 10.41 6.77
CA SER A 184 -15.59 11.47 6.66
C SER A 184 -15.43 12.57 7.74
N SER A 185 -14.18 12.90 8.06
CA SER A 185 -13.89 14.00 8.98
C SER A 185 -14.26 15.35 8.35
N TYR A 186 -14.43 16.38 9.18
CA TYR A 186 -15.00 17.65 8.74
C TYR A 186 -14.24 18.33 7.58
N ILE A 187 -12.92 18.17 7.49
CA ILE A 187 -12.12 18.67 6.36
C ILE A 187 -12.62 18.14 5.01
N SER A 188 -12.98 16.85 4.93
CA SER A 188 -13.50 16.25 3.70
C SER A 188 -14.89 16.77 3.34
N SER A 189 -15.76 16.97 4.34
CA SER A 189 -17.09 17.56 4.13
C SER A 189 -17.02 19.03 3.71
N MET A 190 -16.09 19.79 4.31
CA MET A 190 -15.84 21.19 3.98
C MET A 190 -15.35 21.32 2.54
N GLN A 191 -14.33 20.56 2.15
CA GLN A 191 -13.79 20.60 0.78
C GLN A 191 -14.79 20.10 -0.26
N MET A 192 -15.63 19.11 0.08
CA MET A 192 -16.76 18.71 -0.79
C MET A 192 -17.78 19.85 -0.96
N GLY A 193 -18.09 20.57 0.11
CA GLY A 193 -18.99 21.72 0.07
C GLY A 193 -18.41 22.94 -0.64
N GLU A 194 -17.09 23.12 -0.61
CA GLU A 194 -16.40 24.26 -1.23
C GLU A 194 -16.03 24.03 -2.70
N ALA A 195 -15.74 22.79 -3.10
CA ALA A 195 -15.35 22.44 -4.46
C ALA A 195 -16.57 22.36 -5.42
N GLN A 196 -17.20 23.51 -5.66
CA GLN A 196 -18.40 23.63 -6.49
C GLN A 196 -18.10 23.60 -7.99
N SER A 197 -16.90 24.03 -8.41
CA SER A 197 -16.51 24.00 -9.82
C SER A 197 -15.78 22.71 -10.20
N MET A 198 -15.84 22.35 -11.49
CA MET A 198 -15.06 21.24 -12.04
C MET A 198 -13.55 21.46 -11.91
N GLU A 199 -13.10 22.72 -11.87
CA GLU A 199 -11.69 23.06 -11.70
C GLU A 199 -11.21 22.76 -10.29
N ASP A 200 -11.97 23.17 -9.26
CA ASP A 200 -11.66 22.88 -7.86
C ASP A 200 -11.62 21.37 -7.59
N GLN A 201 -12.61 20.65 -8.10
CA GLN A 201 -12.65 19.19 -7.96
C GLN A 201 -11.46 18.52 -8.65
N ARG A 202 -11.06 19.01 -9.82
CA ARG A 202 -9.85 18.51 -10.51
C ARG A 202 -8.59 18.83 -9.73
N MET A 203 -8.45 20.03 -9.16
CA MET A 203 -7.31 20.42 -8.35
C MET A 203 -7.12 19.45 -7.16
N LEU A 204 -8.20 19.17 -6.43
CA LEU A 204 -8.19 18.21 -5.32
C LEU A 204 -7.85 16.79 -5.80
N ALA A 205 -8.42 16.36 -6.93
CA ALA A 205 -8.14 15.05 -7.51
C ALA A 205 -6.68 14.90 -7.99
N LEU A 206 -6.06 15.98 -8.47
CA LEU A 206 -4.67 15.97 -8.93
C LEU A 206 -3.68 15.69 -7.79
N VAL A 207 -3.95 16.16 -6.57
CA VAL A 207 -3.11 15.83 -5.39
C VAL A 207 -3.08 14.32 -5.15
N ALA A 208 -4.24 13.67 -5.25
CA ALA A 208 -4.33 12.21 -5.13
C ALA A 208 -3.55 11.50 -6.24
N LEU A 209 -3.70 11.95 -7.49
CA LEU A 209 -2.98 11.39 -8.64
C LEU A 209 -1.46 11.55 -8.50
N GLN A 210 -0.98 12.76 -8.21
CA GLN A 210 0.45 13.04 -8.06
C GLN A 210 1.06 12.20 -6.94
N THR A 211 0.36 12.07 -5.81
CA THR A 211 0.79 11.20 -4.71
C THR A 211 0.88 9.73 -5.16
N SER A 212 -0.12 9.23 -5.90
CA SER A 212 -0.08 7.87 -6.45
C SER A 212 1.07 7.65 -7.43
N VAL A 213 1.39 8.63 -8.27
CA VAL A 213 2.53 8.55 -9.21
C VAL A 213 3.86 8.53 -8.44
N HIS A 214 4.01 9.40 -7.43
CA HIS A 214 5.18 9.42 -6.55
C HIS A 214 5.36 8.06 -5.84
N VAL A 215 4.30 7.53 -5.23
CA VAL A 215 4.33 6.21 -4.55
C VAL A 215 4.65 5.08 -5.53
N MET A 216 4.15 5.14 -6.76
CA MET A 216 4.48 4.17 -7.81
C MET A 216 5.95 4.23 -8.20
N ALA A 217 6.53 5.43 -8.33
CA ALA A 217 7.96 5.60 -8.60
C ALA A 217 8.84 5.03 -7.47
N ARG A 218 8.49 5.29 -6.19
CA ARG A 218 9.16 4.66 -5.04
C ARG A 218 9.02 3.14 -5.05
N THR A 219 7.87 2.62 -5.46
CA THR A 219 7.63 1.17 -5.61
C THR A 219 8.52 0.57 -6.69
N VAL A 220 8.63 1.22 -7.85
CA VAL A 220 9.50 0.82 -8.97
C VAL A 220 10.96 0.73 -8.52
N ALA A 221 11.47 1.77 -7.84
CA ALA A 221 12.83 1.80 -7.32
C ALA A 221 13.07 0.65 -6.31
N PHE A 222 12.20 0.51 -5.32
CA PHE A 222 12.33 -0.52 -4.30
C PHE A 222 12.20 -1.95 -4.86
N TYR A 223 11.32 -2.15 -5.85
CA TYR A 223 11.18 -3.44 -6.53
C TYR A 223 12.44 -3.82 -7.32
N ALA A 224 13.10 -2.84 -7.95
CA ALA A 224 14.38 -3.04 -8.64
C ALA A 224 15.54 -3.33 -7.66
N GLU A 225 15.49 -2.79 -6.44
CA GLU A 225 16.43 -3.16 -5.38
C GLU A 225 16.22 -4.60 -4.91
N LEU A 226 14.97 -5.01 -4.76
CA LEU A 226 14.61 -6.34 -4.25
C LEU A 226 14.85 -7.46 -5.27
N PHE A 227 14.67 -7.18 -6.57
CA PHE A 227 14.76 -8.18 -7.64
C PHE A 227 15.73 -7.79 -8.75
N PRO A 228 16.82 -8.56 -8.99
CA PRO A 228 17.79 -8.27 -10.06
C PRO A 228 17.16 -8.14 -11.45
N ARG A 229 16.14 -8.94 -11.77
CA ARG A 229 15.42 -8.82 -13.03
C ARG A 229 14.56 -7.55 -13.09
N GLY A 230 14.01 -7.09 -11.96
CA GLY A 230 13.30 -5.83 -11.86
C GLY A 230 14.21 -4.65 -12.18
N ARG A 231 15.46 -4.70 -11.69
CA ARG A 231 16.52 -3.75 -12.05
C ARG A 231 16.84 -3.77 -13.54
N ALA A 232 17.10 -4.95 -14.11
CA ALA A 232 17.40 -5.08 -15.54
C ALA A 232 16.27 -4.49 -16.41
N VAL A 233 15.00 -4.71 -16.01
CA VAL A 233 13.84 -4.14 -16.71
C VAL A 233 13.81 -2.62 -16.60
N LEU A 234 14.09 -2.04 -15.43
CA LEU A 234 14.19 -0.58 -15.27
C LEU A 234 15.30 0.02 -16.13
N GLU A 235 16.50 -0.56 -16.10
CA GLU A 235 17.67 -0.09 -16.84
C GLU A 235 17.49 -0.22 -18.36
N SER A 236 16.72 -1.21 -18.81
CA SER A 236 16.39 -1.42 -20.23
C SER A 236 15.17 -0.63 -20.72
N ALA A 237 14.45 0.06 -19.83
CA ALA A 237 13.23 0.79 -20.19
C ALA A 237 13.54 1.99 -21.10
N PRO A 238 12.57 2.49 -21.90
CA PRO A 238 12.75 3.74 -22.64
C PRO A 238 13.16 4.89 -21.72
N ALA A 239 14.01 5.80 -22.22
CA ALA A 239 14.55 6.91 -21.43
C ALA A 239 13.45 7.77 -20.77
N GLU A 240 12.32 7.96 -21.45
CA GLU A 240 11.16 8.69 -20.91
C GLU A 240 10.58 8.02 -19.65
N ALA A 241 10.49 6.68 -19.64
CA ALA A 241 9.99 5.93 -18.50
C ALA A 241 10.98 5.96 -17.33
N GLN A 242 12.28 5.86 -17.62
CA GLN A 242 13.33 6.00 -16.61
C GLN A 242 13.29 7.40 -15.98
N ASN A 243 13.27 8.44 -16.81
CA ASN A 243 13.19 9.83 -16.37
C ASN A 243 11.95 10.10 -15.52
N ALA A 244 10.79 9.56 -15.91
CA ALA A 244 9.57 9.68 -15.11
C ALA A 244 9.71 8.99 -13.74
N ALA A 245 10.28 7.78 -13.69
CA ALA A 245 10.51 7.07 -12.44
C ALA A 245 11.48 7.82 -11.51
N TYR A 246 12.55 8.42 -12.06
CA TYR A 246 13.49 9.21 -11.26
C TYR A 246 12.88 10.54 -10.80
N LEU A 247 12.22 11.28 -11.70
CA LEU A 247 11.60 12.58 -11.39
C LEU A 247 10.55 12.45 -10.28
N TRP A 248 9.66 11.45 -10.39
CA TRP A 248 8.62 11.22 -9.40
C TRP A 248 9.12 10.42 -8.19
N GLY A 249 10.34 9.86 -8.25
CA GLY A 249 10.95 9.06 -7.19
C GLY A 249 11.64 9.87 -6.09
N PHE A 250 11.37 11.18 -6.02
CA PHE A 250 11.97 12.13 -5.08
C PHE A 250 11.96 11.63 -3.62
N THR A 251 12.90 12.12 -2.83
CA THR A 251 13.20 11.64 -1.49
C THR A 251 13.00 12.74 -0.45
N SER A 252 13.29 12.42 0.81
CA SER A 252 13.30 13.42 1.88
C SER A 252 14.23 14.59 1.56
N GLU A 253 15.43 14.31 1.06
CA GLU A 253 16.46 15.30 0.73
C GLU A 253 15.96 16.27 -0.35
N ASP A 254 15.28 15.75 -1.37
CA ASP A 254 14.70 16.57 -2.44
C ASP A 254 13.60 17.53 -1.95
N MET A 255 13.01 17.28 -0.78
CA MET A 255 11.89 18.06 -0.23
C MET A 255 12.27 18.92 0.98
N GLU A 256 13.47 18.80 1.55
CA GLU A 256 13.85 19.52 2.78
C GLU A 256 13.61 21.04 2.66
N HIS A 257 14.06 21.62 1.55
CA HIS A 257 13.90 23.04 1.24
C HIS A 257 12.43 23.54 1.18
N LEU A 258 11.46 22.64 0.98
CA LEU A 258 10.03 22.99 0.95
C LEU A 258 9.43 23.11 2.35
N PHE A 259 10.14 22.63 3.37
CA PHE A 259 9.66 22.60 4.75
C PHE A 259 10.67 23.17 5.75
N ASP A 260 11.69 23.89 5.28
CA ASP A 260 12.60 24.71 6.07
C ASP A 260 11.87 25.99 6.53
N GLU A 261 11.02 25.81 7.54
CA GLU A 261 10.50 26.84 8.45
C GLU A 261 10.65 26.35 9.89
#